data_AF-A0A0M0KZF3-F1
#
_entry.id   AF-A0A0M0KZF3-F1
#
_cell.length_a   1.000
_cell.length_b   1.000
_cell.length_c   1.000
_cell.angle_alpha   90.00
_cell.angle_beta   90.00
_cell.angle_gamma   90.00
#
_symmetry.space_group_name_H-M   'P 1'
#
loop_
_entity.id
_entity.type
_entity.pdbx_description
1 polymer ?
#
loop_
_entity_poly.entity_id
_entity_poly.type
_entity_poly.pdbx_seq_one_letter_code
_entity_poly.pdbx_strand_id
1 'polypeptide(L)'
;DDGPDQTHPDFSGKYDALGSCPTHTTGSHGTTTAAIALAAGNDQCSRGVAYGATLSKCGMNGNTDTNIFIGNIARNHISSNSWGTDPCTALASSGRRKLRQRQLQGCPFAATAASGTSPCSAFQCAGASWTSPPSTCNTVISTYCENAYNYDADGECASWTHLWVTCVYRHLPWATKRVLQRGVLEGRSGRGIVYVMSAGNENDDGVDVNMVRYKHSRFTITVGATDKLGLHSYYSTTGSSLFISAPGGDETQHSNNWHVAATGGGCTEQGMGTSYACPVVSGVVALMLQANPLLGWRDVHGILAATTSRNDPTSSLWTTNAAGFIHNIKYGFGMVDAGAAVAAALSWTNWGIERRIIASSSQQLTVPYDGSTLSTSVSVGAQSQAWAIEWIEIFLNLDHSSRGDLQLELTSPSGTHSVLMPGPRPETSNPPVEGCSAAADTCTWRNDGHCDNPQYCECDYNDCLAANWVGTNGQPSLYLPRFNWKMTSVRSWGES
;
A
#
# COMPACT_ATOMS: atom_id res chain seq x y z
N ASP A 1 13.58 8.91 0.65
CA ASP A 1 14.17 8.21 -0.51
C ASP A 1 15.54 7.64 -0.12
N ASP A 2 16.42 7.29 -1.06
CA ASP A 2 17.84 7.01 -0.82
C ASP A 2 18.67 8.28 -0.53
N GLY A 3 18.05 9.45 -0.71
CA GLY A 3 18.47 10.77 -0.25
C GLY A 3 19.26 11.56 -1.32
N PRO A 4 18.88 12.81 -1.62
CA PRO A 4 19.52 13.59 -2.67
C PRO A 4 20.94 14.00 -2.33
N ASP A 5 21.79 14.12 -3.36
CA ASP A 5 23.09 14.78 -3.28
C ASP A 5 22.90 16.29 -3.15
N GLN A 6 22.79 16.76 -1.90
CA GLN A 6 22.57 18.17 -1.61
C GLN A 6 23.73 19.08 -2.03
N THR A 7 24.88 18.52 -2.40
CA THR A 7 26.05 19.29 -2.86
C THR A 7 25.97 19.66 -4.34
N HIS A 8 25.02 19.07 -5.08
CA HIS A 8 24.80 19.39 -6.49
C HIS A 8 24.49 20.90 -6.66
N PRO A 9 25.05 21.58 -7.68
CA PRO A 9 24.77 22.99 -7.96
C PRO A 9 23.28 23.36 -8.05
N ASP A 10 22.42 22.46 -8.53
CA ASP A 10 20.96 22.65 -8.57
C ASP A 10 20.28 22.71 -7.21
N PHE A 11 20.96 22.30 -6.14
CA PHE A 11 20.49 22.38 -4.77
C PHE A 11 21.21 23.46 -3.95
N SER A 12 22.07 24.26 -4.60
CA SER A 12 22.80 25.35 -3.94
C SER A 12 21.83 26.31 -3.25
N GLY A 13 22.05 26.53 -1.94
CA GLY A 13 21.21 27.39 -1.10
C GLY A 13 19.82 26.83 -0.75
N LYS A 14 19.50 25.59 -1.15
CA LYS A 14 18.17 24.98 -0.90
C LYS A 14 18.14 24.06 0.30
N TYR A 15 19.28 23.47 0.66
CA TYR A 15 19.35 22.46 1.71
C TYR A 15 19.00 23.02 3.09
N ASP A 16 17.98 22.44 3.72
CA ASP A 16 17.58 22.73 5.09
C ASP A 16 18.02 21.59 6.03
N ALA A 17 19.18 21.78 6.67
CA ALA A 17 19.73 20.83 7.62
C ALA A 17 18.79 20.59 8.83
N LEU A 18 18.06 21.61 9.28
CA LEU A 18 17.15 21.50 10.43
C LEU A 18 15.85 20.78 10.08
N GLY A 19 15.44 20.82 8.80
CA GLY A 19 14.30 20.07 8.27
C GLY A 19 14.60 18.59 7.98
N SER A 20 15.89 18.26 7.85
CA SER A 20 16.37 16.95 7.41
C SER A 20 16.45 15.93 8.56
N CYS A 21 16.42 14.64 8.21
CA CYS A 21 16.45 13.54 9.17
C CYS A 21 17.83 13.32 9.82
N PRO A 22 17.94 12.71 11.00
CA PRO A 22 19.24 12.49 11.67
C PRO A 22 20.25 11.69 10.83
N THR A 23 19.77 10.64 10.16
CA THR A 23 20.61 9.84 9.26
C THR A 23 20.40 10.31 7.84
N HIS A 24 21.49 10.62 7.15
CA HIS A 24 21.49 11.03 5.75
C HIS A 24 22.21 9.99 4.90
N THR A 25 21.61 9.63 3.77
CA THR A 25 22.21 8.79 2.73
C THR A 25 22.19 9.56 1.42
N THR A 26 23.14 9.33 0.52
CA THR A 26 23.14 9.97 -0.81
C THR A 26 22.98 8.90 -1.87
N GLY A 27 22.01 9.04 -2.75
CA GLY A 27 21.75 8.11 -3.85
C GLY A 27 21.21 8.81 -5.09
N SER A 28 21.30 8.12 -6.23
CA SER A 28 20.91 8.67 -7.53
C SER A 28 19.42 8.95 -7.63
N HIS A 29 18.59 8.03 -7.13
CA HIS A 29 17.14 8.12 -7.27
C HIS A 29 16.58 9.32 -6.48
N GLY A 30 17.06 9.54 -5.25
CA GLY A 30 16.73 10.69 -4.40
C GLY A 30 17.19 12.02 -5.01
N THR A 31 18.36 12.05 -5.66
CA THR A 31 18.85 13.25 -6.37
C THR A 31 17.95 13.60 -7.54
N THR A 32 17.65 12.63 -8.40
CA THR A 32 16.76 12.78 -9.58
C THR A 32 15.36 13.24 -9.16
N THR A 33 14.75 12.59 -8.16
CA THR A 33 13.41 12.94 -7.68
C THR A 33 13.35 14.32 -7.03
N ALA A 34 14.36 14.70 -6.23
CA ALA A 34 14.46 16.05 -5.68
C ALA A 34 14.63 17.11 -6.78
N ALA A 35 15.40 16.81 -7.83
CA ALA A 35 15.62 17.73 -8.93
C ALA A 35 14.32 18.04 -9.68
N ILE A 36 13.52 17.02 -10.00
CA ILE A 36 12.21 17.18 -10.64
C ILE A 36 11.32 18.13 -9.84
N ALA A 37 11.29 17.98 -8.51
CA ALA A 37 10.46 18.81 -7.66
C ALA A 37 10.98 20.25 -7.52
N LEU A 38 12.29 20.45 -7.29
CA LEU A 38 12.80 21.71 -6.74
C LEU A 38 14.20 22.16 -7.21
N ALA A 39 14.78 21.55 -8.24
CA ALA A 39 16.05 22.03 -8.82
C ALA A 39 15.98 23.54 -9.11
N ALA A 40 17.06 24.24 -8.81
CA ALA A 40 17.15 25.70 -8.97
C ALA A 40 16.95 26.13 -10.42
N GLY A 41 16.48 27.36 -10.62
CA GLY A 41 16.52 28.00 -11.95
C GLY A 41 17.90 28.58 -12.21
N ASN A 42 18.87 27.73 -12.53
CA ASN A 42 20.26 28.09 -12.88
C ASN A 42 20.62 27.51 -14.27
N ASP A 43 21.88 27.66 -14.70
CA ASP A 43 22.36 27.18 -16.00
C ASP A 43 23.05 25.79 -15.96
N GLN A 44 22.60 24.87 -15.08
CA GLN A 44 23.26 23.56 -14.91
C GLN A 44 22.50 22.44 -15.62
N CYS A 45 21.27 22.12 -15.19
CA CYS A 45 20.42 21.08 -15.78
C CYS A 45 19.02 21.62 -16.12
N SER A 46 17.96 20.87 -15.81
CA SER A 46 16.59 21.36 -15.88
C SER A 46 16.17 22.08 -14.59
N ARG A 47 14.99 22.69 -14.65
CA ARG A 47 14.39 23.42 -13.54
C ARG A 47 13.31 22.58 -12.86
N GLY A 48 13.33 22.55 -11.53
CA GLY A 48 12.28 21.87 -10.78
C GLY A 48 10.94 22.60 -10.89
N VAL A 49 9.84 21.85 -10.75
CA VAL A 49 8.47 22.40 -10.78
C VAL A 49 8.32 23.56 -9.80
N ALA A 50 8.79 23.39 -8.56
CA ALA A 50 8.85 24.40 -7.53
C ALA A 50 10.31 24.80 -7.26
N TYR A 51 10.97 25.38 -8.26
CA TYR A 51 12.37 25.83 -8.18
C TYR A 51 12.67 26.86 -7.08
N GLY A 52 11.66 27.40 -6.37
CA GLY A 52 11.82 28.25 -5.19
C GLY A 52 11.80 27.50 -3.86
N ALA A 53 11.45 26.20 -3.84
CA ALA A 53 11.31 25.42 -2.62
C ALA A 53 12.67 25.05 -2.00
N THR A 54 12.65 24.83 -0.68
CA THR A 54 13.75 24.30 0.12
C THR A 54 13.73 22.78 0.14
N LEU A 55 14.90 22.17 0.33
CA LEU A 55 15.10 20.72 0.32
C LEU A 55 15.44 20.19 1.71
N SER A 56 14.65 19.24 2.19
CA SER A 56 15.01 18.40 3.33
C SER A 56 15.32 16.99 2.89
N LYS A 57 16.25 16.34 3.58
CA LYS A 57 16.82 15.05 3.22
C LYS A 57 16.51 13.99 4.27
N CYS A 58 15.85 12.93 3.84
CA CYS A 58 15.52 11.78 4.66
C CYS A 58 15.77 10.48 3.92
N GLY A 59 16.82 9.78 4.36
CA GLY A 59 17.14 8.43 3.90
C GLY A 59 16.21 7.40 4.55
N MET A 60 15.79 6.36 3.82
CA MET A 60 15.00 5.27 4.41
C MET A 60 15.82 4.45 5.42
N ASN A 61 17.11 4.25 5.15
CA ASN A 61 17.97 3.44 6.01
C ASN A 61 18.44 4.22 7.25
N GLY A 62 18.30 3.61 8.43
CA GLY A 62 18.74 4.19 9.70
C GLY A 62 17.84 5.32 10.23
N ASN A 63 16.61 5.44 9.73
CA ASN A 63 15.61 6.40 10.20
C ASN A 63 14.31 5.70 10.60
N THR A 64 13.57 6.32 11.52
CA THR A 64 12.25 5.84 11.95
C THR A 64 11.14 6.28 10.99
N ASP A 65 9.95 5.67 11.09
CA ASP A 65 8.74 6.12 10.37
C ASP A 65 8.45 7.61 10.59
N THR A 66 8.66 8.12 11.82
CA THR A 66 8.48 9.55 12.12
C THR A 66 9.45 10.39 11.31
N ASN A 67 10.72 9.99 11.25
CA ASN A 67 11.73 10.70 10.49
C ASN A 67 11.36 10.71 8.99
N ILE A 68 11.08 9.54 8.39
CA ILE A 68 10.87 9.45 6.93
C ILE A 68 9.61 10.20 6.46
N PHE A 69 8.52 10.17 7.23
CA PHE A 69 7.27 10.82 6.84
C PHE A 69 7.23 12.28 7.26
N ILE A 70 7.62 12.60 8.49
CA ILE A 70 7.48 13.95 9.05
C ILE A 70 8.80 14.73 8.98
N GLY A 71 9.92 14.08 9.32
CA GLY A 71 11.19 14.75 9.57
C GLY A 71 11.03 15.76 10.70
N ASN A 72 11.27 17.04 10.42
CA ASN A 72 10.97 18.12 11.35
C ASN A 72 9.56 18.68 11.11
N ILE A 73 8.63 18.34 12.01
CA ILE A 73 7.21 18.71 11.92
C ILE A 73 6.95 20.22 11.85
N ALA A 74 7.86 21.03 12.38
CA ALA A 74 7.74 22.49 12.39
C ALA A 74 8.25 23.15 11.11
N ARG A 75 9.01 22.42 10.27
CA ARG A 75 9.68 22.96 9.08
C ARG A 75 9.19 22.34 7.78
N ASN A 76 8.89 21.05 7.81
CA ASN A 76 8.51 20.30 6.62
C ASN A 76 7.02 20.49 6.31
N HIS A 77 6.74 20.87 5.07
CA HIS A 77 5.38 21.11 4.60
C HIS A 77 4.84 19.94 3.78
N ILE A 78 5.73 19.28 3.03
CA ILE A 78 5.41 18.25 2.05
C ILE A 78 6.40 17.11 2.26
N SER A 79 5.89 15.89 2.22
CA SER A 79 6.68 14.66 2.24
C SER A 79 6.46 13.94 0.92
N SER A 80 7.52 13.87 0.10
CA SER A 80 7.51 13.22 -1.22
C SER A 80 8.11 11.82 -1.10
N ASN A 81 7.33 10.80 -1.43
CA ASN A 81 7.66 9.40 -1.13
C ASN A 81 7.58 8.56 -2.41
N SER A 82 8.73 8.39 -3.06
CA SER A 82 8.87 7.63 -4.30
C SER A 82 9.29 6.18 -4.05
N TRP A 83 8.70 5.56 -3.04
CA TRP A 83 9.01 4.21 -2.58
C TRP A 83 7.75 3.51 -2.08
N GLY A 84 7.76 2.19 -2.05
CA GLY A 84 6.66 1.39 -1.54
C GLY A 84 7.16 0.04 -1.07
N THR A 85 6.37 -0.60 -0.21
CA THR A 85 6.60 -1.98 0.17
C THR A 85 5.38 -2.78 -0.23
N ASP A 86 5.50 -3.62 -1.26
CA ASP A 86 4.54 -4.70 -1.45
C ASP A 86 4.79 -5.73 -0.34
N PRO A 87 3.81 -5.96 0.55
CA PRO A 87 3.93 -6.99 1.58
C PRO A 87 4.17 -8.40 1.00
N CYS A 88 3.89 -8.65 -0.29
CA CYS A 88 4.03 -9.96 -0.91
C CYS A 88 5.40 -10.20 -1.58
N THR A 89 5.98 -9.23 -2.31
CA THR A 89 7.28 -9.44 -2.98
C THR A 89 8.45 -9.60 -2.00
N ALA A 90 8.40 -8.96 -0.83
CA ALA A 90 9.45 -9.09 0.19
C ALA A 90 9.63 -10.54 0.69
N LEU A 91 8.55 -11.34 0.66
CA LEU A 91 8.58 -12.78 0.94
C LEU A 91 9.11 -13.59 -0.26
N ALA A 92 8.75 -13.20 -1.50
CA ALA A 92 9.24 -13.86 -2.72
C ALA A 92 10.76 -13.74 -2.88
N SER A 93 11.35 -12.58 -2.58
CA SER A 93 12.81 -12.36 -2.58
C SER A 93 13.55 -13.11 -1.46
N SER A 94 12.83 -13.58 -0.43
CA SER A 94 13.43 -14.34 0.69
C SER A 94 13.44 -15.86 0.47
N GLY A 95 12.84 -16.36 -0.62
CA GLY A 95 12.89 -17.77 -1.04
C GLY A 95 12.20 -18.77 -0.11
N ARG A 96 11.31 -18.34 0.79
CA ARG A 96 10.79 -19.20 1.88
C ARG A 96 9.27 -19.33 1.83
N ARG A 97 8.80 -20.36 1.12
CA ARG A 97 7.49 -20.99 1.35
C ARG A 97 7.73 -22.40 1.86
N LYS A 98 7.49 -22.69 3.14
CA LYS A 98 7.14 -24.04 3.61
C LYS A 98 6.19 -23.96 4.81
N LEU A 99 5.02 -24.59 4.64
CA LEU A 99 3.94 -24.74 5.62
C LEU A 99 4.27 -25.81 6.67
N ARG A 100 3.81 -25.64 7.93
CA ARG A 100 3.42 -26.77 8.79
C ARG A 100 2.50 -26.36 9.96
N GLN A 101 1.39 -27.10 10.09
CA GLN A 101 0.53 -27.18 11.27
C GLN A 101 1.08 -28.20 12.28
N ARG A 102 0.96 -27.92 13.58
CA ARG A 102 0.69 -28.91 14.63
C ARG A 102 -0.10 -28.26 15.78
N GLN A 103 -1.05 -29.01 16.31
CA GLN A 103 -1.63 -28.86 17.65
C GLN A 103 -1.42 -30.19 18.38
N LEU A 104 -0.83 -30.19 19.57
CA LEU A 104 -1.03 -31.22 20.61
C LEU A 104 -0.79 -30.63 22.01
N GLN A 105 -1.50 -31.14 23.01
CA GLN A 105 -1.70 -30.66 24.40
C GLN A 105 -0.44 -30.57 25.33
N GLY A 106 0.76 -30.39 24.78
CA GLY A 106 2.00 -30.11 25.51
C GLY A 106 2.47 -28.66 25.36
N CYS A 107 3.66 -28.32 25.91
CA CYS A 107 4.20 -26.98 25.71
C CYS A 107 4.39 -26.71 24.21
N PRO A 108 3.77 -25.65 23.66
CA PRO A 108 3.60 -25.50 22.23
C PRO A 108 4.84 -24.99 21.48
N PHE A 109 5.85 -24.46 22.18
CA PHE A 109 7.03 -23.82 21.55
C PHE A 109 8.23 -24.78 21.47
N ALA A 110 8.86 -24.90 20.31
CA ALA A 110 9.96 -25.83 20.11
C ALA A 110 11.19 -25.47 20.98
N ALA A 111 11.89 -26.49 21.51
CA ALA A 111 13.03 -26.28 22.41
C ALA A 111 14.30 -25.74 21.71
N THR A 112 14.37 -25.80 20.38
CA THR A 112 15.56 -25.46 19.60
C THR A 112 15.31 -24.28 18.67
N ALA A 113 15.47 -23.06 19.20
CA ALA A 113 15.54 -21.85 18.39
C ALA A 113 17.01 -21.47 18.12
N ALA A 114 17.33 -21.01 16.90
CA ALA A 114 18.69 -20.69 16.48
C ALA A 114 19.36 -19.51 17.23
N SER A 115 18.66 -18.82 18.14
CA SER A 115 19.26 -17.75 18.96
C SER A 115 18.57 -17.48 20.32
N GLY A 116 17.74 -18.40 20.85
CA GLY A 116 17.02 -18.13 22.10
C GLY A 116 16.51 -19.35 22.88
N THR A 117 16.20 -19.14 24.16
CA THR A 117 15.59 -20.14 25.05
C THR A 117 14.08 -20.22 24.79
N SER A 118 13.55 -21.42 24.57
CA SER A 118 12.11 -21.64 24.37
C SER A 118 11.28 -21.06 25.53
N PRO A 119 10.11 -20.46 25.28
CA PRO A 119 9.15 -20.09 26.31
C PRO A 119 8.80 -21.26 27.25
N CYS A 120 8.93 -22.50 26.75
CA CYS A 120 8.71 -23.73 27.52
C CYS A 120 9.70 -23.94 28.68
N SER A 121 10.92 -23.39 28.58
CA SER A 121 11.98 -23.54 29.57
C SER A 121 12.38 -22.23 30.24
N ALA A 122 11.73 -21.12 29.88
CA ALA A 122 11.93 -19.83 30.52
C ALA A 122 11.38 -19.85 31.94
N PHE A 123 12.20 -19.41 32.92
CA PHE A 123 11.78 -19.33 34.32
C PHE A 123 10.53 -18.46 34.51
N GLN A 124 10.37 -17.42 33.68
CA GLN A 124 9.20 -16.54 33.64
C GLN A 124 7.88 -17.26 33.29
N CYS A 125 7.96 -18.48 32.74
CA CYS A 125 6.85 -19.34 32.34
C CYS A 125 6.76 -20.66 33.12
N ALA A 126 7.50 -20.80 34.23
CA ALA A 126 7.49 -22.01 35.03
C ALA A 126 6.08 -22.35 35.54
N GLY A 127 5.58 -23.55 35.23
CA GLY A 127 4.25 -24.02 35.66
C GLY A 127 3.07 -23.46 34.86
N ALA A 128 3.31 -22.79 33.73
CA ALA A 128 2.24 -22.20 32.91
C ALA A 128 1.30 -23.25 32.28
N SER A 129 0.00 -22.93 32.25
CA SER A 129 -0.98 -23.62 31.42
C SER A 129 -0.98 -23.02 30.02
N TRP A 130 -0.68 -23.78 28.98
CA TRP A 130 -0.50 -23.24 27.63
C TRP A 130 -1.81 -22.99 26.86
N THR A 131 -2.94 -23.36 27.46
CA THR A 131 -4.27 -22.91 27.03
C THR A 131 -4.58 -21.49 27.53
N SER A 132 -3.89 -21.01 28.57
CA SER A 132 -4.01 -19.64 29.11
C SER A 132 -2.79 -19.29 30.00
N PRO A 133 -1.63 -18.97 29.41
CA PRO A 133 -0.40 -18.70 30.14
C PRO A 133 -0.48 -17.38 30.92
N PRO A 134 0.20 -17.27 32.07
CA PRO A 134 0.24 -16.03 32.86
C PRO A 134 0.97 -14.92 32.10
N SER A 135 0.59 -13.66 32.35
CA SER A 135 1.11 -12.50 31.61
C SER A 135 2.62 -12.29 31.74
N THR A 136 3.26 -12.89 32.75
CA THR A 136 4.73 -12.96 32.90
C THR A 136 5.42 -13.67 31.74
N CYS A 137 4.69 -14.46 30.94
CA CYS A 137 5.18 -15.12 29.74
C CYS A 137 5.18 -14.25 28.48
N ASN A 138 4.38 -13.18 28.42
CA ASN A 138 4.07 -12.50 27.16
C ASN A 138 5.30 -11.96 26.43
N THR A 139 6.23 -11.34 27.15
CA THR A 139 7.45 -10.77 26.55
C THR A 139 8.39 -11.86 26.02
N VAL A 140 8.48 -12.99 26.72
CA VAL A 140 9.31 -14.12 26.29
C VAL A 140 8.70 -14.80 25.07
N ILE A 141 7.37 -14.95 25.04
CA ILE A 141 6.65 -15.48 23.88
C ILE A 141 6.78 -14.50 22.68
N SER A 142 6.63 -13.18 22.88
CA SER A 142 6.79 -12.18 21.81
C SER A 142 8.19 -12.14 21.25
N THR A 143 9.21 -12.12 22.11
CA THR A 143 10.60 -12.14 21.66
C THR A 143 10.94 -13.44 20.93
N TYR A 144 10.37 -14.58 21.39
CA TYR A 144 10.55 -15.87 20.73
C TYR A 144 9.91 -15.90 19.34
N CYS A 145 8.70 -15.34 19.19
CA CYS A 145 7.92 -15.37 17.95
C CYS A 145 8.23 -14.24 16.96
N GLU A 146 8.77 -13.09 17.41
CA GLU A 146 9.29 -12.02 16.53
C GLU A 146 10.64 -12.38 15.90
N ASN A 147 11.30 -13.42 16.42
CA ASN A 147 12.55 -13.93 15.87
C ASN A 147 12.29 -14.61 14.52
N ALA A 148 12.92 -14.09 13.46
CA ALA A 148 12.73 -14.52 12.08
C ALA A 148 13.04 -16.01 11.82
N TYR A 149 13.66 -16.71 12.77
CA TYR A 149 13.93 -18.16 12.69
C TYR A 149 12.84 -19.05 13.32
N ASN A 150 11.90 -18.47 14.09
CA ASN A 150 10.85 -19.21 14.81
C ASN A 150 9.43 -18.89 14.32
N TYR A 151 9.23 -17.77 13.63
CA TYR A 151 7.92 -17.28 13.17
C TYR A 151 7.21 -18.26 12.21
N ASP A 152 7.97 -19.07 11.47
CA ASP A 152 7.44 -20.03 10.49
C ASP A 152 7.43 -21.49 10.99
N ALA A 153 8.14 -21.81 12.08
CA ALA A 153 8.32 -23.19 12.55
C ALA A 153 7.27 -23.63 13.57
N ASP A 154 6.77 -22.69 14.38
CA ASP A 154 5.82 -22.98 15.45
C ASP A 154 4.45 -22.39 15.11
N GLY A 155 3.52 -23.24 14.66
CA GLY A 155 2.12 -22.87 14.42
C GLY A 155 1.39 -22.31 15.65
N GLU A 156 2.05 -22.32 16.79
CA GLU A 156 1.60 -21.84 18.08
C GLU A 156 1.82 -20.34 18.25
N CYS A 157 2.82 -19.77 17.56
CA CYS A 157 2.92 -18.33 17.39
C CYS A 157 1.67 -17.76 16.66
N ALA A 158 0.91 -18.59 15.95
CA ALA A 158 -0.36 -18.21 15.33
C ALA A 158 -1.51 -18.06 16.35
N SER A 159 -1.57 -18.94 17.35
CA SER A 159 -2.55 -18.84 18.45
C SER A 159 -2.32 -17.57 19.30
N TRP A 160 -1.08 -17.08 19.31
CA TRP A 160 -0.66 -15.87 20.00
C TRP A 160 -0.39 -14.68 19.06
N THR A 161 -0.87 -14.78 17.81
CA THR A 161 -0.71 -13.78 16.74
C THR A 161 -0.99 -12.34 17.13
N HIS A 162 -1.92 -12.10 18.06
CA HIS A 162 -2.26 -10.77 18.58
C HIS A 162 -1.06 -10.00 19.18
N LEU A 163 0.05 -10.69 19.42
CA LEU A 163 1.26 -10.12 19.94
C LEU A 163 2.28 -9.73 18.82
N TRP A 164 2.19 -10.18 17.53
CA TRP A 164 3.24 -9.89 16.48
C TRP A 164 2.98 -10.14 14.95
N VAL A 165 1.77 -10.33 14.40
CA VAL A 165 1.56 -10.68 12.94
C VAL A 165 2.16 -9.71 11.88
N THR A 166 2.85 -10.24 10.84
CA THR A 166 3.53 -9.49 9.75
C THR A 166 3.31 -10.01 8.29
N CYS A 167 2.33 -10.89 8.05
CA CYS A 167 1.73 -11.35 6.77
C CYS A 167 0.46 -10.64 6.26
N VAL A 168 0.39 -9.30 6.25
CA VAL A 168 -0.94 -8.65 6.27
C VAL A 168 -1.07 -7.44 5.35
N TYR A 169 -2.03 -7.51 4.42
CA TYR A 169 -2.74 -6.33 3.91
C TYR A 169 -3.55 -5.61 5.01
N ARG A 170 -3.54 -6.16 6.23
CA ARG A 170 -4.11 -5.46 7.38
C ARG A 170 -3.44 -4.11 7.44
N HIS A 171 -4.30 -3.11 7.45
CA HIS A 171 -4.13 -1.76 7.95
C HIS A 171 -2.69 -1.36 8.25
N LEU A 172 -2.24 -0.25 7.65
CA LEU A 172 -1.06 0.48 8.08
C LEU A 172 -0.71 0.23 9.55
N PRO A 173 0.50 -0.28 9.87
CA PRO A 173 0.89 -0.54 11.25
C PRO A 173 0.50 0.64 12.13
N TRP A 174 -0.04 0.37 13.32
CA TRP A 174 -0.63 1.41 14.16
C TRP A 174 0.34 2.57 14.39
N ALA A 175 1.64 2.29 14.49
CA ALA A 175 2.71 3.26 14.64
C ALA A 175 2.79 4.18 13.41
N THR A 176 2.86 3.61 12.21
CA THR A 176 2.86 4.39 10.95
C THR A 176 1.58 5.18 10.75
N LYS A 177 0.41 4.59 11.05
CA LYS A 177 -0.87 5.30 11.01
C LYS A 177 -0.86 6.50 11.96
N ARG A 178 -0.34 6.34 13.17
CA ARG A 178 -0.20 7.45 14.14
C ARG A 178 0.77 8.51 13.64
N VAL A 179 1.85 8.14 12.97
CA VAL A 179 2.79 9.09 12.36
C VAL A 179 2.08 9.92 11.29
N LEU A 180 1.40 9.28 10.33
CA LEU A 180 0.65 10.00 9.29
C LEU A 180 -0.44 10.90 9.92
N GLN A 181 -1.19 10.38 10.90
CA GLN A 181 -2.20 11.15 11.64
C GLN A 181 -1.58 12.36 12.35
N ARG A 182 -0.44 12.17 13.01
CA ARG A 182 0.28 13.25 13.69
C ARG A 182 0.69 14.33 12.71
N GLY A 183 1.27 13.97 11.57
CA GLY A 183 1.70 14.96 10.59
C GLY A 183 0.54 15.72 9.96
N VAL A 184 -0.61 15.09 9.69
CA VAL A 184 -1.80 15.81 9.17
C VAL A 184 -2.51 16.66 10.22
N LEU A 185 -2.36 16.36 11.52
CA LEU A 185 -3.02 17.07 12.62
C LEU A 185 -2.16 18.18 13.24
N GLU A 186 -0.85 17.97 13.36
CA GLU A 186 0.07 18.88 14.08
C GLU A 186 0.96 19.67 13.11
N GLY A 187 1.30 19.07 11.96
CA GLY A 187 2.19 19.67 10.98
C GLY A 187 1.67 21.00 10.45
N ARG A 188 2.59 21.89 10.05
CA ARG A 188 2.26 23.21 9.49
C ARG A 188 1.30 24.01 10.37
N SER A 189 1.55 24.05 11.69
CA SER A 189 0.67 24.72 12.68
C SER A 189 -0.78 24.24 12.60
N GLY A 190 -0.98 22.92 12.49
CA GLY A 190 -2.29 22.28 12.42
C GLY A 190 -2.95 22.26 11.03
N ARG A 191 -2.25 22.71 9.97
CA ARG A 191 -2.74 22.61 8.57
C ARG A 191 -2.46 21.24 7.96
N GLY A 192 -1.51 20.51 8.53
CA GLY A 192 -1.15 19.16 8.13
C GLY A 192 -0.08 19.12 7.05
N ILE A 193 0.90 18.25 7.24
CA ILE A 193 1.85 17.85 6.20
C ILE A 193 1.10 17.19 5.04
N VAL A 194 1.46 17.54 3.81
CA VAL A 194 0.93 16.90 2.62
C VAL A 194 1.84 15.72 2.25
N TYR A 195 1.29 14.50 2.32
CA TYR A 195 1.99 13.29 1.92
C TYR A 195 1.69 12.96 0.46
N VAL A 196 2.72 12.97 -0.39
CA VAL A 196 2.63 12.53 -1.78
C VAL A 196 3.38 11.21 -1.90
N MET A 197 2.77 10.23 -2.56
CA MET A 197 3.25 8.85 -2.65
C MET A 197 3.18 8.36 -4.09
N SER A 198 4.19 7.65 -4.59
CA SER A 198 4.13 7.02 -5.91
C SER A 198 3.18 5.82 -5.92
N ALA A 199 2.49 5.58 -7.05
CA ALA A 199 1.54 4.48 -7.20
C ALA A 199 2.19 3.09 -7.28
N GLY A 200 3.45 2.97 -7.71
CA GLY A 200 4.12 1.69 -7.97
C GLY A 200 4.35 1.43 -9.45
N ASN A 201 5.27 0.52 -9.74
CA ASN A 201 5.67 0.18 -11.12
C ASN A 201 5.34 -1.27 -11.47
N GLU A 202 4.38 -1.87 -10.77
CA GLU A 202 4.09 -3.30 -10.81
C GLU A 202 2.73 -3.60 -11.49
N ASN A 203 2.30 -2.75 -12.44
CA ASN A 203 1.02 -2.95 -13.13
C ASN A 203 0.99 -4.23 -13.99
N ASP A 204 2.11 -4.57 -14.63
CA ASP A 204 2.23 -5.79 -15.43
C ASP A 204 2.13 -7.06 -14.57
N ASP A 205 2.48 -6.95 -13.28
CA ASP A 205 2.32 -8.02 -12.29
C ASP A 205 0.86 -8.13 -11.78
N GLY A 206 -0.01 -7.21 -12.19
CA GLY A 206 -1.40 -7.13 -11.75
C GLY A 206 -1.58 -6.52 -10.35
N VAL A 207 -0.56 -5.80 -9.83
CA VAL A 207 -0.66 -5.13 -8.54
C VAL A 207 -1.71 -4.03 -8.60
N ASP A 208 -2.42 -3.82 -7.48
CA ASP A 208 -3.39 -2.73 -7.31
C ASP A 208 -2.96 -1.86 -6.12
N VAL A 209 -3.11 -0.54 -6.23
CA VAL A 209 -2.73 0.41 -5.19
C VAL A 209 -3.43 0.16 -3.85
N ASN A 210 -4.63 -0.44 -3.84
CA ASN A 210 -5.32 -0.87 -2.62
C ASN A 210 -4.60 -1.96 -1.85
N MET A 211 -3.73 -2.71 -2.53
CA MET A 211 -3.00 -3.83 -1.96
C MET A 211 -1.57 -3.47 -1.57
N VAL A 212 -1.14 -2.24 -1.85
CA VAL A 212 0.20 -1.80 -1.48
C VAL A 212 0.12 -0.90 -0.25
N ARG A 213 1.00 -1.17 0.72
CA ARG A 213 1.06 -0.40 1.97
C ARG A 213 1.24 1.09 1.65
N TYR A 214 0.63 1.94 2.48
CA TYR A 214 0.63 3.42 2.38
C TYR A 214 -0.22 3.99 1.24
N LYS A 215 -0.21 3.37 0.06
CA LYS A 215 -0.84 3.91 -1.18
C LYS A 215 -2.37 3.96 -1.14
N HIS A 216 -2.99 3.22 -0.23
CA HIS A 216 -4.44 3.24 0.00
C HIS A 216 -4.85 4.08 1.22
N SER A 217 -3.91 4.81 1.84
CA SER A 217 -4.22 5.67 2.97
C SER A 217 -4.95 6.94 2.52
N ARG A 218 -6.03 7.32 3.22
CA ARG A 218 -6.68 8.62 2.97
C ARG A 218 -5.78 9.84 3.24
N PHE A 219 -4.64 9.66 3.91
CA PHE A 219 -3.70 10.75 4.20
C PHE A 219 -2.72 11.01 3.05
N THR A 220 -2.64 10.13 2.06
CA THR A 220 -1.64 10.18 0.99
C THR A 220 -2.28 10.49 -0.35
N ILE A 221 -1.65 11.36 -1.12
CA ILE A 221 -1.92 11.59 -2.54
C ILE A 221 -1.11 10.57 -3.32
N THR A 222 -1.76 9.50 -3.77
CA THR A 222 -1.12 8.44 -4.56
C THR A 222 -1.09 8.82 -6.04
N VAL A 223 0.11 8.84 -6.63
CA VAL A 223 0.40 9.43 -7.94
C VAL A 223 0.78 8.37 -8.98
N GLY A 224 -0.02 8.26 -10.04
CA GLY A 224 0.23 7.43 -11.21
C GLY A 224 1.14 8.12 -12.24
N ALA A 225 1.72 7.34 -13.15
CA ALA A 225 2.61 7.84 -14.19
C ALA A 225 1.93 7.87 -15.56
N THR A 226 2.28 8.89 -16.34
CA THR A 226 1.98 8.96 -17.77
C THR A 226 3.23 9.15 -18.60
N ASP A 227 3.10 8.82 -19.88
CA ASP A 227 4.06 9.12 -20.91
C ASP A 227 3.98 10.59 -21.38
N LYS A 228 4.72 10.92 -22.45
CA LYS A 228 4.77 12.28 -23.01
C LYS A 228 3.47 12.78 -23.66
N LEU A 229 2.59 11.87 -24.06
CA LEU A 229 1.29 12.17 -24.66
C LEU A 229 0.17 12.21 -23.60
N GLY A 230 0.53 11.95 -22.34
CA GLY A 230 -0.42 11.84 -21.24
C GLY A 230 -1.20 10.53 -21.24
N LEU A 231 -0.71 9.49 -21.91
CA LEU A 231 -1.27 8.15 -21.83
C LEU A 231 -0.66 7.38 -20.66
N HIS A 232 -1.36 6.36 -20.18
CA HIS A 232 -0.94 5.54 -19.05
C HIS A 232 0.37 4.83 -19.36
N SER A 233 1.41 5.08 -18.56
CA SER A 233 2.66 4.34 -18.69
C SER A 233 2.41 2.87 -18.35
N TYR A 234 2.94 1.93 -19.15
CA TYR A 234 2.56 0.51 -19.06
C TYR A 234 2.72 -0.09 -17.65
N TYR A 235 3.77 0.33 -16.93
CA TYR A 235 4.13 -0.15 -15.60
C TYR A 235 3.33 0.48 -14.45
N SER A 236 2.63 1.60 -14.67
CA SER A 236 2.05 2.41 -13.58
C SER A 236 0.92 1.66 -12.86
N THR A 237 1.10 1.34 -11.58
CA THR A 237 0.09 0.59 -10.80
C THR A 237 -1.25 1.35 -10.73
N THR A 238 -2.36 0.63 -10.91
CA THR A 238 -3.72 1.18 -10.99
C THR A 238 -4.54 0.86 -9.74
N GLY A 239 -5.73 1.46 -9.59
CA GLY A 239 -6.72 1.05 -8.58
C GLY A 239 -7.57 2.20 -8.02
N SER A 240 -8.57 1.88 -7.19
CA SER A 240 -9.57 2.86 -6.72
C SER A 240 -9.03 3.93 -5.77
N SER A 241 -7.88 3.71 -5.13
CA SER A 241 -7.24 4.71 -4.27
C SER A 241 -6.21 5.57 -5.01
N LEU A 242 -6.03 5.36 -6.32
CA LEU A 242 -5.19 6.21 -7.14
C LEU A 242 -5.83 7.61 -7.21
N PHE A 243 -5.09 8.63 -6.78
CA PHE A 243 -5.64 9.96 -6.61
C PHE A 243 -5.48 10.79 -7.88
N ILE A 244 -4.28 10.86 -8.44
CA ILE A 244 -3.94 11.75 -9.56
C ILE A 244 -2.81 11.14 -10.38
N SER A 245 -2.63 11.61 -11.61
CA SER A 245 -1.47 11.22 -12.44
C SER A 245 -0.61 12.43 -12.82
N ALA A 246 0.66 12.16 -13.07
CA ALA A 246 1.62 13.12 -13.58
C ALA A 246 2.60 12.44 -14.55
N PRO A 247 3.32 13.21 -15.39
CA PRO A 247 4.35 12.64 -16.25
C PRO A 247 5.43 11.92 -15.44
N GLY A 248 5.67 10.65 -15.76
CA GLY A 248 6.64 9.79 -15.09
C GLY A 248 7.58 9.03 -16.02
N GLY A 249 7.37 9.10 -17.34
CA GLY A 249 8.20 8.41 -18.32
C GLY A 249 7.56 7.14 -18.87
N ASP A 250 8.00 6.69 -20.04
CA ASP A 250 7.67 5.39 -20.62
C ASP A 250 8.77 4.97 -21.59
N GLU A 251 9.29 3.74 -21.51
CA GLU A 251 10.37 3.29 -22.39
C GLU A 251 9.90 2.49 -23.62
N THR A 252 8.59 2.21 -23.72
CA THR A 252 8.05 1.28 -24.72
C THR A 252 7.34 1.97 -25.88
N GLN A 253 6.46 2.94 -25.58
CA GLN A 253 5.62 3.58 -26.59
C GLN A 253 6.08 5.02 -26.85
N HIS A 254 6.23 5.82 -25.79
CA HIS A 254 6.30 7.27 -25.91
C HIS A 254 7.24 7.91 -24.88
N SER A 255 8.55 7.66 -25.01
CA SER A 255 9.57 8.20 -24.10
C SER A 255 9.58 9.73 -23.96
N ASN A 256 9.64 10.17 -22.70
CA ASN A 256 9.88 11.54 -22.20
C ASN A 256 10.97 11.55 -21.14
N ASN A 257 12.23 11.52 -21.59
CA ASN A 257 13.35 11.74 -20.69
C ASN A 257 13.57 13.24 -20.45
N TRP A 258 13.81 13.59 -19.19
CA TRP A 258 14.25 14.92 -18.78
C TRP A 258 15.68 14.83 -18.29
N HIS A 259 16.50 15.82 -18.62
CA HIS A 259 17.84 15.95 -18.06
C HIS A 259 17.75 16.63 -16.69
N VAL A 260 18.01 15.89 -15.62
CA VAL A 260 17.90 16.35 -14.23
C VAL A 260 19.24 16.16 -13.51
N ALA A 261 19.38 16.74 -12.33
CA ALA A 261 20.61 16.64 -11.53
C ALA A 261 21.02 15.18 -11.29
N ALA A 262 22.31 14.89 -11.50
CA ALA A 262 22.92 13.59 -11.22
C ALA A 262 23.72 13.62 -9.91
N THR A 263 23.76 12.51 -9.20
CA THR A 263 24.62 12.37 -8.01
C THR A 263 26.09 12.48 -8.40
N GLY A 264 26.86 13.29 -7.67
CA GLY A 264 28.26 13.57 -7.99
C GLY A 264 28.47 14.72 -8.98
N GLY A 265 27.41 15.36 -9.48
CA GLY A 265 27.48 16.49 -10.39
C GLY A 265 27.04 16.18 -11.83
N GLY A 266 26.62 17.22 -12.55
CA GLY A 266 26.17 17.12 -13.94
C GLY A 266 24.73 16.65 -14.08
N CYS A 267 24.32 16.32 -15.31
CA CYS A 267 22.93 15.97 -15.61
C CYS A 267 22.82 14.51 -16.07
N THR A 268 21.72 13.86 -15.71
CA THR A 268 21.34 12.52 -16.16
C THR A 268 19.93 12.54 -16.73
N GLU A 269 19.63 11.59 -17.62
CA GLU A 269 18.25 11.29 -17.95
C GLU A 269 17.57 10.60 -16.77
N GLN A 270 16.34 10.99 -16.45
CA GLN A 270 15.60 10.39 -15.35
C GLN A 270 15.21 8.91 -15.60
N GLY A 271 14.94 8.52 -16.87
CA GLY A 271 14.40 7.19 -17.24
C GLY A 271 12.86 7.08 -17.21
N MET A 272 12.31 6.22 -16.34
CA MET A 272 10.87 6.10 -16.13
C MET A 272 10.51 5.63 -14.71
N GLY A 273 9.31 5.95 -14.25
CA GLY A 273 8.74 5.45 -13.00
C GLY A 273 7.67 6.36 -12.39
N THR A 274 6.74 5.77 -11.63
CA THR A 274 5.82 6.56 -10.76
C THR A 274 6.57 7.34 -9.70
N SER A 275 7.80 6.90 -9.38
CA SER A 275 8.77 7.63 -8.59
C SER A 275 9.12 9.02 -9.13
N TYR A 276 9.01 9.24 -10.44
CA TYR A 276 9.28 10.54 -11.09
C TYR A 276 8.00 11.35 -11.32
N ALA A 277 6.83 10.71 -11.38
CA ALA A 277 5.55 11.39 -11.35
C ALA A 277 5.24 12.00 -9.97
N CYS A 278 5.56 11.28 -8.88
CA CYS A 278 5.39 11.74 -7.49
C CYS A 278 6.01 13.14 -7.22
N PRO A 279 7.29 13.42 -7.54
CA PRO A 279 7.90 14.73 -7.29
C PRO A 279 7.33 15.85 -8.16
N VAL A 280 6.75 15.55 -9.33
CA VAL A 280 6.01 16.56 -10.12
C VAL A 280 4.82 17.07 -9.30
N VAL A 281 4.01 16.17 -8.76
CA VAL A 281 2.86 16.54 -7.91
C VAL A 281 3.32 17.21 -6.63
N SER A 282 4.39 16.74 -5.98
CA SER A 282 4.99 17.42 -4.82
C SER A 282 5.39 18.87 -5.12
N GLY A 283 5.95 19.12 -6.31
CA GLY A 283 6.26 20.46 -6.78
C GLY A 283 5.01 21.31 -6.99
N VAL A 284 3.95 20.77 -7.61
CA VAL A 284 2.67 21.48 -7.77
C VAL A 284 2.05 21.83 -6.41
N VAL A 285 2.09 20.90 -5.45
CA VAL A 285 1.65 21.17 -4.07
C VAL A 285 2.47 22.29 -3.45
N ALA A 286 3.80 22.33 -3.66
CA ALA A 286 4.63 23.41 -3.16
C ALA A 286 4.23 24.77 -3.76
N LEU A 287 3.90 24.83 -5.05
CA LEU A 287 3.38 26.04 -5.70
C LEU A 287 2.02 26.46 -5.12
N MET A 288 1.11 25.50 -4.87
CA MET A 288 -0.18 25.78 -4.22
C MET A 288 0.00 26.36 -2.82
N LEU A 289 0.90 25.77 -2.02
CA LEU A 289 1.19 26.24 -0.66
C LEU A 289 1.94 27.57 -0.64
N GLN A 290 2.73 27.88 -1.68
CA GLN A 290 3.32 29.20 -1.88
C GLN A 290 2.24 30.24 -2.17
N ALA A 291 1.27 29.91 -3.03
CA ALA A 291 0.17 30.80 -3.39
C ALA A 291 -0.79 31.03 -2.22
N ASN A 292 -1.05 29.98 -1.42
CA ASN A 292 -1.88 30.07 -0.23
C ASN A 292 -1.34 29.17 0.90
N PRO A 293 -0.56 29.74 1.85
CA PRO A 293 0.01 28.97 2.95
C PRO A 293 -1.03 28.52 3.99
N LEU A 294 -2.27 29.02 3.90
CA LEU A 294 -3.36 28.69 4.81
C LEU A 294 -4.10 27.40 4.44
N LEU A 295 -3.84 26.83 3.26
CA LEU A 295 -4.47 25.57 2.84
C LEU A 295 -4.13 24.42 3.80
N GLY A 296 -5.16 23.74 4.26
CA GLY A 296 -5.04 22.46 4.94
C GLY A 296 -4.70 21.33 3.97
N TRP A 297 -4.23 20.20 4.49
CA TRP A 297 -3.90 19.03 3.68
C TRP A 297 -5.11 18.50 2.88
N ARG A 298 -6.33 18.59 3.44
CA ARG A 298 -7.59 18.25 2.74
C ARG A 298 -7.95 19.24 1.65
N ASP A 299 -7.71 20.53 1.88
CA ASP A 299 -7.94 21.58 0.89
C ASP A 299 -7.05 21.36 -0.34
N VAL A 300 -5.79 20.94 -0.13
CA VAL A 300 -4.88 20.55 -1.22
C VAL A 300 -5.45 19.37 -2.03
N HIS A 301 -5.99 18.33 -1.38
CA HIS A 301 -6.64 17.22 -2.09
C HIS A 301 -7.85 17.72 -2.90
N GLY A 302 -8.69 18.56 -2.29
CA GLY A 302 -9.88 19.11 -2.93
C GLY A 302 -9.57 19.93 -4.18
N ILE A 303 -8.58 20.81 -4.10
CA ILE A 303 -8.12 21.60 -5.24
C ILE A 303 -7.63 20.66 -6.35
N LEU A 304 -6.71 19.74 -6.03
CA LEU A 304 -6.15 18.82 -7.01
C LEU A 304 -7.23 18.00 -7.72
N ALA A 305 -8.19 17.44 -6.98
CA ALA A 305 -9.29 16.67 -7.54
C ALA A 305 -10.21 17.50 -8.45
N ALA A 306 -10.36 18.80 -8.18
CA ALA A 306 -11.24 19.70 -8.94
C ALA A 306 -10.57 20.32 -10.17
N THR A 307 -9.23 20.30 -10.26
CA THR A 307 -8.47 21.05 -11.28
C THR A 307 -7.66 20.16 -12.22
N THR A 308 -7.81 18.84 -12.19
CA THR A 308 -7.14 17.96 -13.15
C THR A 308 -7.64 18.15 -14.57
N SER A 309 -6.82 17.75 -15.54
CA SER A 309 -7.25 17.58 -16.92
C SER A 309 -7.59 16.11 -17.22
N ARG A 310 -8.60 15.90 -18.06
CA ARG A 310 -8.96 14.58 -18.58
C ARG A 310 -7.97 14.18 -19.68
N ASN A 311 -6.81 13.64 -19.30
CA ASN A 311 -5.87 13.02 -20.21
C ASN A 311 -6.45 11.73 -20.81
N ASP A 312 -5.97 11.28 -21.97
CA ASP A 312 -6.54 10.14 -22.71
C ASP A 312 -8.09 10.20 -22.79
N PRO A 313 -8.64 11.22 -23.47
CA PRO A 313 -10.09 11.47 -23.48
C PRO A 313 -10.89 10.34 -24.14
N THR A 314 -10.22 9.45 -24.88
CA THR A 314 -10.81 8.28 -25.54
C THR A 314 -10.98 7.07 -24.63
N SER A 315 -10.39 7.07 -23.43
CA SER A 315 -10.54 5.96 -22.50
C SER A 315 -12.00 5.76 -22.08
N SER A 316 -12.54 4.56 -22.30
CA SER A 316 -13.87 4.17 -21.83
C SER A 316 -13.97 4.00 -20.31
N LEU A 317 -12.84 4.03 -19.61
CA LEU A 317 -12.76 3.89 -18.15
C LEU A 317 -12.99 5.21 -17.40
N TRP A 318 -13.15 6.33 -18.11
CA TRP A 318 -13.57 7.59 -17.52
C TRP A 318 -15.01 7.49 -17.03
N THR A 319 -15.17 7.76 -15.74
CA THR A 319 -16.47 7.88 -15.09
C THR A 319 -16.65 9.29 -14.54
N THR A 320 -17.88 9.71 -14.33
CA THR A 320 -18.20 10.96 -13.65
C THR A 320 -19.22 10.64 -12.57
N ASN A 321 -18.89 10.97 -11.34
CA ASN A 321 -19.75 10.69 -10.20
C ASN A 321 -20.91 11.69 -10.11
N ALA A 322 -21.81 11.52 -9.15
CA ALA A 322 -22.99 12.37 -9.02
C ALA A 322 -22.66 13.83 -8.63
N ALA A 323 -21.45 14.09 -8.13
CA ALA A 323 -20.95 15.42 -7.80
C ALA A 323 -20.17 16.09 -8.96
N GLY A 324 -20.07 15.43 -10.12
CA GLY A 324 -19.39 15.96 -11.31
C GLY A 324 -17.88 15.75 -11.33
N PHE A 325 -17.31 15.02 -10.36
CA PHE A 325 -15.88 14.68 -10.39
C PHE A 325 -15.63 13.51 -11.33
N ILE A 326 -14.59 13.66 -12.15
CA ILE A 326 -14.15 12.61 -13.08
C ILE A 326 -13.20 11.64 -12.37
N HIS A 327 -13.27 10.35 -12.69
CA HIS A 327 -12.25 9.40 -12.23
C HIS A 327 -12.02 8.31 -13.27
N ASN A 328 -10.78 7.87 -13.38
CA ASN A 328 -10.38 6.71 -14.15
C ASN A 328 -9.44 5.85 -13.30
N ILE A 329 -9.62 4.53 -13.29
CA ILE A 329 -8.80 3.61 -12.49
C ILE A 329 -7.30 3.69 -12.81
N LYS A 330 -6.95 4.13 -14.03
CA LYS A 330 -5.58 4.34 -14.50
C LYS A 330 -5.01 5.73 -14.23
N TYR A 331 -5.87 6.74 -14.07
CA TYR A 331 -5.45 8.15 -14.02
C TYR A 331 -5.85 8.90 -12.76
N GLY A 332 -6.59 8.26 -11.84
CA GLY A 332 -7.20 8.95 -10.71
C GLY A 332 -8.21 9.98 -11.19
N PHE A 333 -8.20 11.18 -10.60
CA PHE A 333 -8.94 12.35 -11.09
C PHE A 333 -8.41 12.86 -12.44
N GLY A 334 -7.23 12.43 -12.89
CA GLY A 334 -6.63 12.82 -14.17
C GLY A 334 -5.23 13.40 -14.02
N MET A 335 -4.74 14.03 -15.08
CA MET A 335 -3.41 14.62 -15.09
C MET A 335 -3.39 15.94 -14.34
N VAL A 336 -2.39 16.10 -13.47
CA VAL A 336 -2.17 17.34 -12.71
C VAL A 336 -2.01 18.55 -13.62
N ASP A 337 -2.72 19.63 -13.30
CA ASP A 337 -2.59 20.94 -13.95
C ASP A 337 -2.11 21.96 -12.90
N ALA A 338 -0.83 22.36 -13.02
CA ALA A 338 -0.21 23.29 -12.08
C ALA A 338 -0.86 24.68 -12.12
N GLY A 339 -1.25 25.16 -13.30
CA GLY A 339 -1.83 26.48 -13.48
C GLY A 339 -3.22 26.56 -12.87
N ALA A 340 -4.07 25.59 -13.17
CA ALA A 340 -5.42 25.49 -12.61
C ALA A 340 -5.39 25.28 -11.09
N ALA A 341 -4.51 24.41 -10.58
CA ALA A 341 -4.37 24.15 -9.14
C ALA A 341 -3.94 25.41 -8.38
N VAL A 342 -2.95 26.16 -8.88
CA VAL A 342 -2.49 27.41 -8.25
C VAL A 342 -3.57 28.50 -8.35
N ALA A 343 -4.27 28.62 -9.47
CA ALA A 343 -5.37 29.57 -9.61
C ALA A 343 -6.51 29.30 -8.62
N ALA A 344 -6.88 28.04 -8.44
CA ALA A 344 -7.87 27.64 -7.44
C ALA A 344 -7.37 27.90 -6.01
N ALA A 345 -6.11 27.60 -5.71
CA ALA A 345 -5.50 27.82 -4.39
C ALA A 345 -5.60 29.29 -3.92
N LEU A 346 -5.47 30.26 -4.83
CA LEU A 346 -5.52 31.69 -4.52
C LEU A 346 -6.89 32.17 -3.98
N SER A 347 -7.96 31.45 -4.30
CA SER A 347 -9.35 31.83 -3.92
C SER A 347 -10.09 30.73 -3.16
N TRP A 348 -9.38 29.67 -2.76
CA TRP A 348 -9.97 28.52 -2.09
C TRP A 348 -10.53 28.85 -0.71
N THR A 349 -11.72 28.33 -0.42
CA THR A 349 -12.33 28.39 0.91
C THR A 349 -12.08 27.08 1.65
N ASN A 350 -11.36 27.15 2.78
CA ASN A 350 -10.97 25.95 3.52
C ASN A 350 -12.17 25.18 4.09
N TRP A 351 -12.14 23.85 4.00
CA TRP A 351 -13.23 22.94 4.35
C TRP A 351 -13.43 22.69 5.87
N GLY A 352 -12.61 23.30 6.73
CA GLY A 352 -12.75 23.18 8.18
C GLY A 352 -12.45 21.76 8.71
N ILE A 353 -13.16 21.34 9.77
CA ILE A 353 -12.88 20.09 10.49
C ILE A 353 -13.42 18.88 9.73
N GLU A 354 -12.57 17.85 9.56
CA GLU A 354 -12.98 16.55 9.02
C GLU A 354 -14.02 15.87 9.91
N ARG A 355 -15.06 15.31 9.30
CA ARG A 355 -16.06 14.48 9.98
C ARG A 355 -16.01 13.05 9.46
N ARG A 356 -16.40 12.10 10.31
CA ARG A 356 -16.39 10.67 9.97
C ARG A 356 -17.63 9.98 10.50
N ILE A 357 -18.26 9.18 9.65
CA ILE A 357 -19.25 8.17 10.03
C ILE A 357 -18.60 6.79 9.87
N ILE A 358 -18.91 5.89 10.79
CA ILE A 358 -18.53 4.49 10.72
C ILE A 358 -19.83 3.68 10.71
N ALA A 359 -19.96 2.79 9.74
CA ALA A 359 -21.04 1.83 9.65
C ALA A 359 -20.44 0.42 9.44
N SER A 360 -21.15 -0.61 9.89
CA SER A 360 -20.69 -1.99 9.80
C SER A 360 -21.89 -2.93 9.66
N SER A 361 -21.69 -4.05 8.98
CA SER A 361 -22.59 -5.20 9.01
C SER A 361 -21.90 -6.37 9.70
N SER A 362 -22.64 -7.10 10.52
CA SER A 362 -22.19 -8.35 11.16
C SER A 362 -22.79 -9.60 10.50
N GLN A 363 -23.42 -9.44 9.33
CA GLN A 363 -24.04 -10.53 8.60
C GLN A 363 -22.98 -11.55 8.18
N GLN A 364 -23.25 -12.83 8.46
CA GLN A 364 -22.42 -13.93 7.97
C GLN A 364 -22.95 -14.33 6.60
N LEU A 365 -22.09 -14.21 5.59
CA LEU A 365 -22.40 -14.52 4.20
C LEU A 365 -21.35 -15.47 3.64
N THR A 366 -21.77 -16.36 2.75
CA THR A 366 -20.88 -17.28 2.04
C THR A 366 -20.67 -16.77 0.62
N VAL A 367 -19.41 -16.57 0.22
CA VAL A 367 -19.07 -16.23 -1.16
C VAL A 367 -19.27 -17.46 -2.04
N PRO A 368 -20.08 -17.38 -3.12
CA PRO A 368 -20.26 -18.49 -4.05
C PRO A 368 -18.97 -18.84 -4.81
N TYR A 369 -18.72 -20.13 -5.02
CA TYR A 369 -17.59 -20.63 -5.82
C TYR A 369 -17.95 -20.82 -7.31
N ASP A 370 -19.19 -20.56 -7.71
CA ASP A 370 -19.71 -20.74 -9.07
C ASP A 370 -19.57 -19.49 -9.95
N GLY A 371 -18.89 -18.45 -9.44
CA GLY A 371 -18.70 -17.17 -10.12
C GLY A 371 -19.90 -16.22 -10.03
N SER A 372 -20.96 -16.57 -9.29
CA SER A 372 -22.09 -15.67 -9.06
C SER A 372 -21.74 -14.53 -8.10
N THR A 373 -22.34 -13.35 -8.33
CA THR A 373 -22.09 -12.16 -7.52
C THR A 373 -22.87 -12.21 -6.20
N LEU A 374 -22.14 -12.16 -5.07
CA LEU A 374 -22.72 -11.87 -3.76
C LEU A 374 -22.83 -10.35 -3.57
N SER A 375 -24.03 -9.86 -3.27
CA SER A 375 -24.27 -8.45 -2.95
C SER A 375 -24.80 -8.28 -1.52
N THR A 376 -24.27 -7.30 -0.80
CA THR A 376 -24.78 -6.87 0.51
C THR A 376 -24.70 -5.35 0.62
N SER A 377 -25.48 -4.77 1.52
CA SER A 377 -25.52 -3.32 1.74
C SER A 377 -25.30 -2.98 3.21
N VAL A 378 -24.64 -1.85 3.44
CA VAL A 378 -24.46 -1.26 4.77
C VAL A 378 -25.10 0.11 4.75
N SER A 379 -26.12 0.30 5.59
CA SER A 379 -26.76 1.61 5.71
C SER A 379 -25.87 2.56 6.50
N VAL A 380 -25.52 3.69 5.89
CA VAL A 380 -24.81 4.80 6.53
C VAL A 380 -25.85 5.74 7.14
N GLY A 381 -25.62 6.24 8.35
CA GLY A 381 -26.61 7.08 9.04
C GLY A 381 -26.96 8.36 8.28
N ALA A 382 -28.20 8.84 8.43
CA ALA A 382 -28.76 9.98 7.68
C ALA A 382 -27.94 11.28 7.78
N GLN A 383 -27.05 11.40 8.76
CA GLN A 383 -26.10 12.51 8.88
C GLN A 383 -25.15 12.63 7.69
N SER A 384 -24.91 11.55 6.94
CA SER A 384 -24.03 11.58 5.75
C SER A 384 -24.55 12.55 4.68
N GLN A 385 -25.87 12.69 4.54
CA GLN A 385 -26.51 13.54 3.52
C GLN A 385 -26.19 15.03 3.67
N ALA A 386 -25.69 15.44 4.84
CA ALA A 386 -25.31 16.83 5.10
C ALA A 386 -23.85 17.14 4.75
N TRP A 387 -23.05 16.15 4.34
CA TRP A 387 -21.61 16.27 4.14
C TRP A 387 -21.24 15.91 2.70
N ALA A 388 -20.19 16.54 2.18
CA ALA A 388 -19.52 16.08 0.97
C ALA A 388 -18.54 14.96 1.34
N ILE A 389 -18.64 13.82 0.67
CA ILE A 389 -17.74 12.68 0.85
C ILE A 389 -16.36 13.02 0.26
N GLU A 390 -15.29 12.64 0.96
CA GLU A 390 -13.92 12.74 0.45
C GLU A 390 -13.36 11.35 0.19
N TRP A 391 -13.33 10.47 1.20
CA TRP A 391 -12.86 9.09 1.08
C TRP A 391 -13.88 8.10 1.65
N ILE A 392 -13.92 6.91 1.06
CA ILE A 392 -14.57 5.74 1.65
C ILE A 392 -13.50 4.70 1.93
N GLU A 393 -13.29 4.38 3.22
CA GLU A 393 -12.40 3.28 3.64
C GLU A 393 -13.26 2.05 4.00
N ILE A 394 -13.00 0.93 3.33
CA ILE A 394 -13.73 -0.33 3.54
C ILE A 394 -12.83 -1.32 4.26
N PHE A 395 -13.35 -1.88 5.34
CA PHE A 395 -12.73 -2.94 6.11
C PHE A 395 -13.51 -4.23 5.86
N LEU A 396 -12.92 -5.17 5.11
CA LEU A 396 -13.57 -6.43 4.75
C LEU A 396 -12.83 -7.59 5.40
N ASN A 397 -13.57 -8.45 6.09
CA ASN A 397 -13.08 -9.71 6.65
C ASN A 397 -13.79 -10.86 5.94
N LEU A 398 -13.02 -11.72 5.28
CA LEU A 398 -13.53 -12.75 4.38
C LEU A 398 -12.64 -14.00 4.43
N ASP A 399 -13.26 -15.17 4.53
CA ASP A 399 -12.59 -16.47 4.37
C ASP A 399 -12.76 -16.92 2.91
N HIS A 400 -11.65 -17.19 2.20
CA HIS A 400 -11.69 -17.68 0.81
C HIS A 400 -10.44 -18.50 0.47
N SER A 401 -10.53 -19.45 -0.47
CA SER A 401 -9.41 -20.32 -0.85
C SER A 401 -8.33 -19.59 -1.67
N SER A 402 -8.74 -18.65 -2.52
CA SER A 402 -7.84 -17.80 -3.34
C SER A 402 -8.28 -16.35 -3.29
N ARG A 403 -7.43 -15.44 -2.80
CA ARG A 403 -7.74 -14.01 -2.84
C ARG A 403 -7.86 -13.49 -4.27
N GLY A 404 -7.03 -14.00 -5.17
CA GLY A 404 -6.86 -13.54 -6.54
C GLY A 404 -8.14 -13.70 -7.35
N ASP A 405 -8.97 -14.67 -7.01
CA ASP A 405 -10.23 -14.98 -7.70
C ASP A 405 -11.33 -13.94 -7.43
N LEU A 406 -11.17 -13.13 -6.38
CA LEU A 406 -12.20 -12.21 -5.92
C LEU A 406 -12.13 -10.88 -6.68
N GLN A 407 -13.25 -10.51 -7.31
CA GLN A 407 -13.53 -9.13 -7.72
C GLN A 407 -14.36 -8.46 -6.63
N LEU A 408 -13.96 -7.26 -6.22
CA LEU A 408 -14.66 -6.49 -5.19
C LEU A 408 -15.04 -5.12 -5.70
N GLU A 409 -16.31 -4.79 -5.52
CA GLU A 409 -16.89 -3.54 -6.01
C GLU A 409 -17.70 -2.85 -4.91
N LEU A 410 -17.67 -1.53 -4.93
CA LEU A 410 -18.49 -0.66 -4.09
C LEU A 410 -19.39 0.16 -4.99
N THR A 411 -20.68 0.22 -4.65
CA THR A 411 -21.63 1.14 -5.27
C THR A 411 -22.14 2.12 -4.22
N SER A 412 -22.03 3.43 -4.48
CA SER A 412 -22.58 4.47 -3.60
C SER A 412 -24.11 4.60 -3.78
N PRO A 413 -24.83 5.26 -2.85
CA PRO A 413 -26.28 5.47 -2.98
C PRO A 413 -26.69 6.24 -4.25
N SER A 414 -25.80 7.08 -4.78
CA SER A 414 -26.00 7.83 -6.03
C SER A 414 -25.71 6.99 -7.29
N GLY A 415 -25.28 5.73 -7.14
CA GLY A 415 -24.96 4.83 -8.24
C GLY A 415 -23.51 4.89 -8.72
N THR A 416 -22.63 5.63 -8.03
CA THR A 416 -21.20 5.66 -8.40
C THR A 416 -20.55 4.32 -8.09
N HIS A 417 -19.94 3.73 -9.12
CA HIS A 417 -19.34 2.40 -9.07
C HIS A 417 -17.81 2.46 -8.95
N SER A 418 -17.27 1.70 -8.01
CA SER A 418 -15.84 1.64 -7.72
C SER A 418 -15.35 0.20 -7.60
N VAL A 419 -14.49 -0.20 -8.52
CA VAL A 419 -13.75 -1.46 -8.45
C VAL A 419 -12.61 -1.31 -7.44
N LEU A 420 -12.72 -1.97 -6.28
CA LEU A 420 -11.72 -1.95 -5.20
C LEU A 420 -10.61 -2.99 -5.42
N MET A 421 -10.99 -4.10 -6.05
CA MET A 421 -10.09 -5.15 -6.50
C MET A 421 -10.65 -5.69 -7.82
N PRO A 422 -9.89 -5.61 -8.93
CA PRO A 422 -10.42 -5.95 -10.23
C PRO A 422 -10.70 -7.44 -10.41
N GLY A 423 -9.85 -8.32 -9.85
CA GLY A 423 -9.93 -9.76 -10.10
C GLY A 423 -9.86 -10.13 -11.61
N PRO A 424 -9.66 -11.41 -11.93
CA PRO A 424 -8.71 -12.28 -11.26
C PRO A 424 -7.28 -11.68 -11.31
N ARG A 425 -6.46 -11.88 -10.27
CA ARG A 425 -5.05 -11.39 -10.25
C ARG A 425 -4.03 -12.53 -10.38
N PRO A 426 -2.93 -12.33 -11.13
CA PRO A 426 -1.86 -13.35 -11.30
C PRO A 426 -1.25 -13.81 -9.98
N GLU A 427 -1.29 -12.96 -8.95
CA GLU A 427 -0.48 -13.10 -7.74
C GLU A 427 -0.93 -14.19 -6.77
N THR A 428 -2.02 -14.93 -7.03
CA THR A 428 -2.41 -16.11 -6.24
C THR A 428 -3.26 -17.12 -7.00
N SER A 429 -3.02 -17.37 -8.29
CA SER A 429 -3.37 -18.72 -8.76
C SER A 429 -2.56 -19.69 -7.89
N ASN A 430 -3.21 -20.71 -7.30
CA ASN A 430 -2.46 -21.91 -6.95
C ASN A 430 -1.60 -22.25 -8.18
N PRO A 431 -0.31 -22.59 -8.02
CA PRO A 431 0.46 -23.04 -9.18
C PRO A 431 -0.36 -24.09 -9.93
N PRO A 432 -0.39 -24.06 -11.27
CA PRO A 432 -1.05 -25.11 -12.02
C PRO A 432 -0.51 -26.45 -11.54
N VAL A 433 -1.42 -27.40 -11.31
CA VAL A 433 -1.09 -28.74 -10.85
C VAL A 433 -0.27 -29.40 -11.94
N GLU A 434 1.04 -29.40 -11.78
CA GLU A 434 1.95 -30.06 -12.68
C GLU A 434 2.21 -31.47 -12.15
N GLY A 435 1.48 -32.44 -12.71
CA GLY A 435 1.88 -33.86 -12.67
C GLY A 435 1.51 -34.66 -11.44
N CYS A 436 0.22 -34.80 -11.13
CA CYS A 436 -0.28 -35.97 -10.38
C CYS A 436 -1.11 -36.84 -11.31
N SER A 437 -0.53 -37.95 -11.77
CA SER A 437 -1.29 -39.10 -12.28
C SER A 437 -1.03 -40.27 -11.33
N ALA A 438 -1.96 -41.21 -11.22
CA ALA A 438 -1.80 -42.41 -10.38
C ALA A 438 -0.53 -43.24 -10.71
N ALA A 439 0.13 -42.99 -11.85
CA ALA A 439 1.41 -43.58 -12.22
C ALA A 439 2.64 -42.95 -11.53
N ALA A 440 2.48 -41.82 -10.82
CA ALA A 440 3.55 -41.15 -10.07
C ALA A 440 3.64 -41.61 -8.60
N ASP A 441 2.84 -42.61 -8.21
CA ASP A 441 2.95 -43.26 -6.90
C ASP A 441 4.20 -44.16 -6.86
N THR A 442 5.30 -43.61 -6.33
CA THR A 442 6.57 -44.32 -6.17
C THR A 442 6.80 -44.83 -4.74
N CYS A 443 5.76 -44.84 -3.89
CA CYS A 443 5.88 -45.36 -2.53
C CYS A 443 5.87 -46.91 -2.52
N THR A 444 6.98 -47.50 -2.07
CA THR A 444 7.23 -48.95 -2.12
C THR A 444 6.52 -49.77 -1.02
N TRP A 445 5.76 -49.13 -0.12
CA TRP A 445 5.05 -49.81 0.97
C TRP A 445 3.55 -49.48 0.95
N ARG A 446 2.80 -50.38 0.32
CA ARG A 446 1.34 -50.68 0.34
C ARG A 446 0.32 -49.56 0.61
N ASN A 447 -0.63 -49.48 -0.32
CA ASN A 447 -1.98 -48.89 -0.23
C ASN A 447 -2.75 -49.25 1.05
N ASP A 448 -2.80 -48.33 2.00
CA ASP A 448 -3.77 -48.29 3.10
C ASP A 448 -4.78 -47.13 2.96
N GLY A 449 -4.72 -46.37 1.87
CA GLY A 449 -5.59 -45.21 1.64
C GLY A 449 -5.20 -43.97 2.43
N HIS A 450 -4.00 -43.95 3.03
CA HIS A 450 -3.42 -42.78 3.69
C HIS A 450 -2.23 -42.21 2.91
N CYS A 451 -2.23 -40.89 2.66
CA CYS A 451 -1.08 -40.18 2.10
C CYS A 451 0.02 -40.02 3.16
N ASP A 452 0.86 -41.03 3.29
CA ASP A 452 1.95 -41.06 4.26
C ASP A 452 3.30 -40.67 3.63
N ASN A 453 3.46 -39.42 3.15
CA ASN A 453 4.73 -38.66 3.17
C ASN A 453 4.59 -37.24 2.55
N PRO A 454 4.63 -36.14 3.33
CA PRO A 454 4.51 -34.76 2.82
C PRO A 454 5.81 -34.15 2.28
N GLN A 455 6.89 -34.92 2.10
CA GLN A 455 8.15 -34.38 1.57
C GLN A 455 8.21 -34.32 0.04
N TYR A 456 7.38 -35.08 -0.69
CA TYR A 456 7.50 -35.20 -2.15
C TYR A 456 6.19 -35.27 -2.95
N CYS A 457 5.01 -35.21 -2.33
CA CYS A 457 3.72 -35.20 -3.05
C CYS A 457 2.86 -34.02 -2.60
N GLU A 458 2.60 -33.08 -3.51
CA GLU A 458 1.54 -32.07 -3.37
C GLU A 458 0.26 -32.64 -3.96
N CYS A 459 -0.70 -33.09 -3.12
CA CYS A 459 -1.99 -33.57 -3.62
C CYS A 459 -2.95 -32.40 -3.92
N ASP A 460 -3.59 -32.47 -5.09
CA ASP A 460 -4.61 -31.55 -5.61
C ASP A 460 -6.05 -32.04 -5.31
N TYR A 461 -7.01 -31.10 -5.38
CA TYR A 461 -8.47 -31.21 -5.31
C TYR A 461 -9.06 -32.50 -5.92
N ASN A 462 -8.51 -32.96 -7.04
CA ASN A 462 -9.02 -34.14 -7.76
C ASN A 462 -8.69 -35.48 -7.07
N ASP A 463 -7.59 -35.57 -6.32
CA ASP A 463 -7.22 -36.78 -5.57
C ASP A 463 -8.05 -36.94 -4.29
N CYS A 464 -8.38 -35.83 -3.60
CA CYS A 464 -9.25 -35.86 -2.43
C CYS A 464 -10.71 -36.23 -2.76
N LEU A 465 -11.20 -35.81 -3.94
CA LEU A 465 -12.52 -36.15 -4.45
C LEU A 465 -12.61 -37.62 -4.88
N ALA A 466 -11.58 -38.16 -5.52
CA ALA A 466 -11.53 -39.57 -5.94
C ALA A 466 -11.37 -40.53 -4.75
N ALA A 467 -10.69 -40.10 -3.67
CA ALA A 467 -10.47 -40.88 -2.46
C ALA A 467 -11.61 -40.78 -1.41
N ASN A 468 -12.69 -40.05 -1.71
CA ASN A 468 -13.84 -39.88 -0.82
C ASN A 468 -13.46 -39.31 0.57
N TRP A 469 -12.45 -38.43 0.62
CA TRP A 469 -11.96 -37.85 1.87
C TRP A 469 -12.85 -36.70 2.31
N VAL A 470 -13.48 -36.89 3.47
CA VAL A 470 -14.44 -35.95 4.05
C VAL A 470 -13.93 -35.55 5.44
N GLY A 471 -13.76 -34.26 5.70
CA GLY A 471 -13.48 -33.77 7.05
C GLY A 471 -14.58 -34.18 8.04
N THR A 472 -14.32 -34.05 9.35
CA THR A 472 -15.20 -34.51 10.45
C THR A 472 -16.63 -33.97 10.42
N ASN A 473 -16.93 -33.02 9.53
CA ASN A 473 -18.21 -32.36 9.31
C ASN A 473 -18.78 -32.51 7.89
N GLY A 474 -18.29 -33.45 7.06
CA GLY A 474 -18.90 -33.67 5.75
C GLY A 474 -18.31 -32.83 4.60
N GLN A 475 -17.25 -32.04 4.84
CA GLN A 475 -16.68 -31.11 3.85
C GLN A 475 -15.18 -31.38 3.61
N PRO A 476 -14.66 -31.19 2.39
CA PRO A 476 -13.22 -31.21 2.14
C PRO A 476 -12.52 -30.18 3.03
N SER A 477 -11.45 -30.59 3.71
CA SER A 477 -10.59 -29.70 4.51
C SER A 477 -9.75 -28.80 3.59
N LEU A 478 -10.39 -27.84 2.93
CA LEU A 478 -9.70 -26.74 2.26
C LEU A 478 -9.21 -25.78 3.35
N TYR A 479 -7.91 -25.49 3.36
CA TYR A 479 -7.38 -24.35 4.10
C TYR A 479 -8.05 -23.09 3.54
N LEU A 480 -8.95 -22.49 4.33
CA LEU A 480 -9.61 -21.23 4.02
C LEU A 480 -8.90 -20.13 4.82
N PRO A 481 -7.84 -19.51 4.29
CA PRO A 481 -7.22 -18.39 4.96
C PRO A 481 -8.23 -17.26 5.14
N ARG A 482 -8.20 -16.65 6.32
CA ARG A 482 -8.96 -15.44 6.61
C ARG A 482 -8.23 -14.22 6.08
N PHE A 483 -8.81 -13.56 5.09
CA PHE A 483 -8.35 -12.29 4.56
C PHE A 483 -8.98 -11.12 5.30
N ASN A 484 -8.16 -10.15 5.70
CA ASN A 484 -8.61 -8.89 6.29
C ASN A 484 -8.05 -7.74 5.44
N TRP A 485 -8.92 -7.08 4.69
CA TRP A 485 -8.55 -6.00 3.78
C TRP A 485 -8.99 -4.64 4.31
N LYS A 486 -8.12 -3.65 4.13
CA LYS A 486 -8.56 -2.25 4.08
C LYS A 486 -8.31 -1.72 2.70
N MET A 487 -9.38 -1.34 2.03
CA MET A 487 -9.34 -0.72 0.70
C MET A 487 -9.91 0.70 0.82
N THR A 488 -9.56 1.56 -0.12
CA THR A 488 -10.03 2.94 -0.15
C THR A 488 -10.52 3.27 -1.55
N SER A 489 -11.66 3.94 -1.61
CA SER A 489 -12.14 4.56 -2.85
C SER A 489 -12.20 6.07 -2.69
N VAL A 490 -11.76 6.77 -3.72
CA VAL A 490 -11.93 8.23 -3.89
C VAL A 490 -13.01 8.56 -4.93
N ARG A 491 -13.69 7.57 -5.51
CA ARG A 491 -14.63 7.80 -6.61
C ARG A 491 -15.89 8.54 -6.21
N SER A 492 -16.31 8.46 -4.96
CA SER A 492 -17.45 9.21 -4.41
C SER A 492 -17.09 10.61 -3.92
N TRP A 493 -15.94 11.15 -4.33
CA TRP A 493 -15.52 12.50 -3.92
C TRP A 493 -16.56 13.57 -4.29
N GLY A 494 -16.97 14.37 -3.31
CA GLY A 494 -17.98 15.41 -3.43
C GLY A 494 -19.43 14.95 -3.32
N GLU A 495 -19.72 13.65 -3.32
CA GLU A 495 -21.11 13.13 -3.22
C GLU A 495 -21.71 13.36 -1.82
N SER A 496 -23.04 13.36 -1.71
CA SER A 496 -23.81 13.53 -0.46
C SER A 496 -24.64 12.29 -0.09
#